data_AF-A0A9C7G843-F1
#
_entry.id   AF-A0A9C7G843-F1
#
_cell.length_a   1.000
_cell.length_b   1.000
_cell.length_c   1.000
_cell.angle_alpha   90.00
_cell.angle_beta   90.00
_cell.angle_gamma   90.00
#
_symmetry.space_group_name_H-M   'P 1'
#
loop_
_entity.id
_entity.type
_entity.pdbx_description
1 polymer ?
#
loop_
_entity_poly.entity_id
_entity_poly.type
_entity_poly.pdbx_seq_one_letter_code
_entity_poly.pdbx_strand_id
1 'polypeptide(L)' 'MNDHQETVEISYQVISEALEIITVAIFKDNQLLHIISGKTDMMISKLNQIFN' A
#
# COMPACT_ATOMS: atom_id res chain seq x y z
N MET A 1 22.07 -21.80 -5.15
CA MET A 1 20.67 -21.49 -4.79
C MET A 1 20.40 -20.12 -5.38
N ASN A 2 19.50 -20.00 -6.35
CA ASN A 2 19.18 -18.72 -6.98
C ASN A 2 18.12 -18.04 -6.12
N ASP A 3 18.51 -17.02 -5.36
CA ASP A 3 17.57 -16.12 -4.70
C ASP A 3 16.81 -15.34 -5.78
N HIS A 4 15.65 -15.85 -6.19
CA HIS A 4 14.71 -15.07 -6.98
C HIS A 4 14.21 -13.95 -6.07
N GLN A 5 14.64 -12.71 -6.33
CA GLN A 5 13.95 -11.53 -5.82
C GLN A 5 12.54 -11.53 -6.43
N GLU A 6 11.56 -12.01 -5.65
CA GLU A 6 10.15 -11.87 -6.01
C GLU A 6 9.81 -10.37 -5.96
N THR A 7 9.68 -9.78 -7.15
CA THR A 7 9.18 -8.42 -7.26
C THR A 7 7.66 -8.49 -7.11
N VAL A 8 7.14 -8.03 -5.97
CA VAL A 8 5.69 -7.98 -5.73
C VAL A 8 5.16 -6.67 -6.32
N GLU A 9 4.30 -6.78 -7.33
CA GLU A 9 3.58 -5.62 -7.86
C GLU A 9 2.41 -5.28 -6.93
N ILE A 10 2.44 -4.09 -6.34
CA ILE A 10 1.41 -3.61 -5.41
C ILE A 10 0.65 -2.49 -6.10
N SER A 11 -0.61 -2.77 -6.45
CA SER A 11 -1.53 -1.75 -6.94
C SER A 11 -2.32 -1.13 -5.79
N TYR A 12 -2.56 0.17 -5.87
CA TYR A 12 -3.27 0.91 -4.84
C TYR A 12 -4.33 1.83 -5.44
N GLN A 13 -5.47 1.97 -4.75
CA GLN A 13 -6.56 2.87 -5.17
C GLN A 13 -6.89 3.84 -4.04
N VAL A 14 -6.96 5.13 -4.37
CA VAL A 14 -7.48 6.16 -3.45
C VAL A 14 -9.00 6.09 -3.43
N ILE A 15 -9.57 5.79 -2.28
CA ILE A 15 -11.02 5.59 -2.09
C ILE A 15 -11.70 6.78 -1.38
N SER A 16 -10.92 7.66 -0.75
CA SER A 16 -11.41 8.92 -0.17
C SER A 16 -10.24 9.89 0.03
N GLU A 17 -10.47 11.16 -0.28
CA GLU A 17 -9.57 12.28 -0.04
C GLU A 17 -10.33 13.35 0.74
N ALA A 18 -9.97 13.52 2.00
CA ALA A 18 -10.47 14.59 2.85
C ALA A 18 -9.25 15.28 3.45
N LEU A 19 -9.17 16.62 3.37
CA LEU A 19 -8.03 17.46 3.78
C LEU A 19 -6.92 16.70 4.52
N GLU A 20 -5.86 16.38 3.76
CA GLU A 20 -4.64 15.68 4.17
C GLU A 20 -4.75 14.17 4.43
N ILE A 21 -5.93 13.57 4.58
CA ILE A 21 -6.13 12.13 4.79
C ILE A 21 -6.44 11.42 3.46
N ILE A 22 -5.64 10.40 3.15
CA ILE A 22 -5.89 9.47 2.05
C ILE A 22 -6.21 8.10 2.64
N THR A 23 -7.19 7.42 2.05
CA THR A 23 -7.41 5.99 2.29
C THR A 23 -7.04 5.20 1.05
N VAL A 24 -6.23 4.16 1.25
CA VAL A 24 -5.67 3.30 0.21
C VAL A 24 -6.03 1.85 0.49
N ALA A 25 -6.54 1.16 -0.52
CA ALA A 25 -6.70 -0.30 -0.52
C ALA A 25 -5.53 -0.97 -1.26
N ILE A 26 -4.93 -1.99 -0.66
CA ILE A 26 -3.81 -2.77 -1.19
C ILE A 26 -4.33 -4.13 -1.67
N PHE A 27 -4.02 -4.47 -2.92
CA PHE A 27 -4.42 -5.72 -3.54
C PHE A 27 -3.20 -6.55 -3.96
N LYS A 28 -3.31 -7.88 -3.86
CA LYS A 28 -2.40 -8.86 -4.46
C LYS A 28 -3.25 -9.93 -5.14
N ASP A 29 -2.94 -10.26 -6.39
CA ASP A 29 -3.69 -11.27 -7.17
C ASP A 29 -5.20 -10.99 -7.17
N ASN A 30 -5.58 -9.71 -7.27
CA ASN A 30 -6.95 -9.21 -7.19
C ASN A 30 -7.69 -9.51 -5.85
N GLN A 31 -6.96 -9.89 -4.80
CA GLN A 31 -7.46 -10.05 -3.44
C GLN A 31 -7.06 -8.86 -2.58
N LEU A 32 -8.02 -8.32 -1.82
CA LEU A 32 -7.76 -7.25 -0.87
C LEU A 32 -6.95 -7.79 0.31
N LEU A 33 -5.77 -7.20 0.55
CA LEU A 33 -4.92 -7.55 1.68
C LEU A 33 -5.13 -6.60 2.86
N HIS A 34 -5.05 -5.30 2.59
CA HIS A 34 -5.06 -4.26 3.63
C HIS A 34 -5.78 -3.01 3.16
N ILE A 35 -6.37 -2.28 4.12
CA ILE A 35 -6.86 -0.92 3.93
C ILE A 35 -6.10 -0.05 4.93
N ILE A 36 -5.52 1.04 4.44
CA ILE A 36 -4.75 1.98 5.26
C ILE A 36 -5.36 3.36 5.07
N SER A 37 -5.66 4.02 6.18
CA SER A 37 -5.96 5.45 6.21
C SER A 37 -4.86 6.19 6.95
N GLY A 38 -4.48 7.36 6.45
CA GLY A 38 -3.43 8.16 7.05
C GLY A 38 -3.27 9.50 6.38
N LYS A 39 -2.48 10.37 7.02
CA LYS A 39 -2.07 11.59 6.37
C LYS A 39 -1.21 11.29 5.14
N THR A 40 -1.37 12.09 4.10
CA THR A 40 -0.75 11.93 2.78
C THR A 40 0.78 11.90 2.87
N ASP A 41 1.36 12.77 3.68
CA ASP A 41 2.79 12.88 3.97
C ASP A 41 3.34 11.66 4.75
N MET A 42 2.52 11.03 5.57
CA MET A 42 2.87 9.84 6.34
C MET A 42 2.64 8.51 5.58
N MET A 43 2.00 8.56 4.42
CA MET A 43 1.54 7.36 3.71
C MET A 43 2.70 6.51 3.17
N ILE A 44 3.75 7.15 2.62
CA ILE A 44 4.95 6.47 2.11
C ILE A 44 5.65 5.70 3.22
N SER A 45 5.77 6.30 4.41
CA SER A 45 6.38 5.65 5.58
C SER A 45 5.56 4.45 6.05
N LYS A 46 4.22 4.54 6.05
CA LYS A 46 3.34 3.43 6.41
C LYS A 46 3.40 2.27 5.40
N LEU A 47 3.49 2.58 4.10
CA LEU A 47 3.66 1.56 3.06
C LEU A 47 4.99 0.83 3.24
N ASN A 48 6.08 1.56 3.47
CA ASN A 48 7.39 0.95 3.72
C ASN A 48 7.43 0.06 4.97
N GLN A 49 6.62 0.32 6.00
CA GLN A 49 6.52 -0.54 7.19
C GLN A 49 5.76 -1.85 6.96
N ILE A 50 4.93 -1.92 5.93
CA ILE A 50 4.12 -3.11 5.62
C ILE A 50 4.91 -4.06 4.70
N PHE A 51 5.82 -3.52 3.90
CA PHE A 51 6.56 -4.27 2.90
C PHE A 51 8.06 -4.47 3.22
N ASN A 52 8.56 -3.93 4.34
CA ASN A 52 9.84 -4.32 4.98
C ASN A 52 9.57 -5.17 6.21
#